data_AF-A0A9D2W5Z4-F1
#
_entry.id   AF-A0A9D2W5Z4-F1
#
_cell.length_a   1.000
_cell.length_b   1.000
_cell.length_c   1.000
_cell.angle_alpha   90.00
_cell.angle_beta   90.00
_cell.angle_gamma   90.00
#
_symmetry.space_group_name_H-M   'P 1'
#
loop_
_entity.id
_entity.type
_entity.pdbx_description
1 polymer ?
#
loop_
_entity_poly.entity_id
_entity_poly.type
_entity_poly.pdbx_seq_one_letter_code
_entity_poly.pdbx_strand_id
1 'polypeptide(L)'
;MEIIINTYGATLNRDNEGFIITNTDGKQRIPVNNVTSIQICKGAQITSDAVFLAIENEIEIIFTDKSGEPFGRVWSPKYGSISSIRKGQLAFTFSKDAVEWIKSIIMKKIENQQALILTMEINDFKTENLVNKAINRLEDYRNKIKILVGEVVSDIAPTLRGWEGIASNIYFDALNIFLPEEYKFEKRSQRPATDITNAMLNYGYGIL
;
A
#
# COMPACT_ATOMS: atom_id res chain seq x y z
N MET A 1 0.64 -17.18 -3.84
CA MET A 1 -0.72 -17.34 -3.30
C MET A 1 -0.69 -16.95 -1.85
N GLU A 2 -1.61 -16.11 -1.42
CA GLU A 2 -1.67 -15.65 -0.04
C GLU A 2 -2.70 -16.45 0.73
N ILE A 3 -2.32 -16.98 1.90
CA ILE A 3 -3.25 -17.66 2.80
C ILE A 3 -3.74 -16.64 3.81
N ILE A 4 -5.04 -16.35 3.82
CA ILE A 4 -5.65 -15.43 4.79
C ILE A 4 -6.60 -16.23 5.69
N ILE A 5 -6.31 -16.24 7.00
CA ILE A 5 -7.14 -16.94 7.99
C ILE A 5 -7.76 -15.90 8.94
N ASN A 6 -9.00 -15.53 8.61
CA ASN A 6 -9.79 -14.55 9.36
C ASN A 6 -10.97 -15.16 10.14
N THR A 7 -11.19 -16.47 10.02
CA THR A 7 -12.28 -17.18 10.70
C THR A 7 -11.90 -17.54 12.14
N TYR A 8 -12.78 -17.24 13.10
CA TYR A 8 -12.58 -17.59 14.50
C TYR A 8 -12.52 -19.12 14.68
N GLY A 9 -11.51 -19.59 15.43
CA GLY A 9 -11.30 -21.02 15.69
C GLY A 9 -10.70 -21.79 14.52
N ALA A 10 -10.42 -21.15 13.37
CA ALA A 10 -9.70 -21.80 12.30
C ALA A 10 -8.23 -22.03 12.70
N THR A 11 -7.69 -23.19 12.33
CA THR A 11 -6.33 -23.60 12.68
C THR A 11 -5.51 -23.88 11.43
N LEU A 12 -4.31 -23.33 11.37
CA LEU A 12 -3.31 -23.67 10.36
C LEU A 12 -2.30 -24.65 10.94
N ASN A 13 -2.16 -25.81 10.29
CA ASN A 13 -1.20 -26.84 10.68
C ASN A 13 -0.33 -27.26 9.48
N ARG A 14 0.76 -27.98 9.76
CA ARG A 14 1.59 -28.63 8.75
C ARG A 14 1.03 -30.01 8.41
N ASP A 15 1.02 -30.35 7.14
CA ASP A 15 0.81 -31.70 6.62
C ASP A 15 1.84 -31.97 5.50
N ASN A 16 2.95 -32.60 5.91
CA ASN A 16 4.13 -32.82 5.06
C ASN A 16 4.63 -31.48 4.47
N GLU A 17 4.75 -31.40 3.14
CA GLU A 17 5.10 -30.20 2.37
C GLU A 17 3.87 -29.34 2.03
N GLY A 18 2.96 -29.18 2.99
CA GLY A 18 1.73 -28.45 2.79
C GLY A 18 1.17 -27.87 4.08
N PHE A 19 0.38 -26.83 3.93
CA PHE A 19 -0.42 -26.25 4.98
C PHE A 19 -1.81 -26.87 4.96
N ILE A 20 -2.35 -27.23 6.12
CA ILE A 20 -3.73 -27.67 6.27
C ILE A 20 -4.49 -26.66 7.11
N ILE A 21 -5.53 -26.07 6.51
CA ILE A 21 -6.48 -25.19 7.18
C ILE A 21 -7.63 -26.06 7.66
N THR A 22 -7.96 -25.97 8.94
CA THR A 22 -9.14 -26.63 9.53
C THR A 22 -10.07 -25.57 10.10
N ASN A 23 -11.35 -25.63 9.75
CA ASN A 23 -12.42 -24.80 10.30
C ASN A 23 -13.67 -25.67 10.55
N THR A 24 -14.80 -25.03 10.87
CA THR A 24 -16.09 -25.72 11.06
C THR A 24 -16.60 -26.42 9.79
N ASP A 25 -16.21 -25.93 8.63
CA ASP A 25 -16.74 -26.36 7.33
C ASP A 25 -15.90 -27.50 6.72
N GLY A 26 -14.71 -27.77 7.27
CA GLY A 26 -13.90 -28.91 6.91
C GLY A 26 -12.40 -28.65 6.96
N LYS A 27 -11.67 -29.37 6.12
CA LYS A 27 -10.21 -29.29 5.99
C LYS A 27 -9.81 -29.02 4.56
N GLN A 28 -8.91 -28.06 4.36
CA GLN A 28 -8.34 -27.73 3.07
C GLN A 28 -6.82 -27.82 3.14
N ARG A 29 -6.22 -28.62 2.26
CA ARG A 29 -4.77 -28.74 2.12
C ARG A 29 -4.26 -27.86 0.99
N ILE A 30 -3.19 -27.13 1.25
CA ILE A 30 -2.52 -26.22 0.33
C ILE A 30 -1.04 -26.63 0.23
N PRO A 31 -0.53 -27.01 -0.96
CA PRO A 31 0.90 -27.27 -1.15
C PRO A 31 1.74 -26.02 -0.89
N VAL A 32 2.90 -26.18 -0.25
CA VAL A 32 3.77 -25.06 0.14
C VAL A 32 4.31 -24.25 -1.04
N ASN A 33 4.61 -24.90 -2.17
CA ASN A 33 5.29 -24.30 -3.33
C ASN A 33 4.64 -23.05 -3.92
N ASN A 34 3.33 -22.89 -3.76
CA ASN A 34 2.59 -21.77 -4.33
C ASN A 34 2.28 -20.68 -3.30
N VAL A 35 2.65 -20.88 -2.03
CA VAL A 35 2.33 -19.96 -0.94
C VAL A 35 3.43 -18.90 -0.86
N THR A 36 3.03 -17.64 -0.90
CA THR A 36 3.94 -16.48 -0.88
C THR A 36 3.92 -15.77 0.46
N SER A 37 2.77 -15.75 1.13
CA SER A 37 2.58 -15.11 2.43
C SER A 37 1.41 -15.77 3.18
N ILE A 38 1.42 -15.64 4.51
CA ILE A 38 0.35 -16.12 5.38
C ILE A 38 -0.07 -14.98 6.31
N GLN A 39 -1.36 -14.65 6.31
CA GLN A 39 -1.97 -13.71 7.24
C GLN A 39 -2.84 -14.44 8.25
N ILE A 40 -2.56 -14.24 9.55
CA ILE A 40 -3.31 -14.82 10.68
C ILE A 40 -4.01 -13.69 11.44
N CYS A 41 -5.33 -13.63 11.39
CA CYS A 41 -6.09 -12.62 12.12
C CYS A 41 -6.41 -13.09 13.55
N LYS A 42 -6.76 -12.12 14.42
CA LYS A 42 -7.17 -12.39 15.81
C LYS A 42 -8.31 -13.42 15.89
N GLY A 43 -8.04 -14.54 16.57
CA GLY A 43 -9.00 -15.63 16.78
C GLY A 43 -8.72 -16.88 15.94
N ALA A 44 -7.82 -16.79 14.96
CA ALA A 44 -7.24 -17.95 14.29
C ALA A 44 -6.01 -18.47 15.06
N GLN A 45 -5.67 -19.75 14.85
CA GLN A 45 -4.54 -20.42 15.48
C GLN A 45 -3.56 -20.90 14.42
N ILE A 46 -2.28 -20.95 14.76
CA ILE A 46 -1.22 -21.52 13.93
C ILE A 46 -0.32 -22.39 14.80
N THR A 47 0.02 -23.58 14.32
CA THR A 47 0.93 -24.48 15.04
C THR A 47 2.39 -24.11 14.81
N SER A 48 3.28 -24.51 15.73
CA SER A 48 4.72 -24.35 15.56
C SER A 48 5.23 -24.97 14.26
N ASP A 49 4.68 -26.12 13.88
CA ASP A 49 5.12 -26.85 12.69
C ASP A 49 4.75 -26.13 11.40
N ALA A 50 3.58 -25.47 11.37
CA ALA A 50 3.21 -24.59 10.26
C ALA A 50 4.14 -23.36 10.21
N VAL A 51 4.48 -22.78 11.37
CA VAL A 51 5.45 -21.68 11.43
C VAL A 51 6.82 -22.11 10.89
N PHE A 52 7.31 -23.30 11.28
CA PHE A 52 8.58 -23.82 10.79
C PHE A 52 8.56 -24.11 9.30
N LEU A 53 7.49 -24.73 8.76
CA LEU A 53 7.36 -24.95 7.32
C LEU A 53 7.41 -23.62 6.55
N ALA A 54 6.74 -22.58 7.05
CA ALA A 54 6.78 -21.25 6.45
C ALA A 54 8.19 -20.66 6.46
N ILE A 55 8.90 -20.72 7.60
CA ILE A 55 10.28 -20.23 7.73
C ILE A 55 11.26 -20.99 6.81
N GLU A 56 11.14 -22.31 6.74
CA GLU A 56 11.96 -23.19 5.89
C GLU A 56 11.87 -22.79 4.42
N ASN A 57 10.66 -22.41 3.97
CA ASN A 57 10.33 -22.02 2.61
C ASN A 57 10.35 -20.49 2.38
N GLU A 58 10.87 -19.71 3.33
CA GLU A 58 10.98 -18.24 3.23
C GLU A 58 9.63 -17.52 3.02
N ILE A 59 8.55 -18.13 3.54
CA ILE A 59 7.19 -17.59 3.55
C ILE A 59 7.02 -16.75 4.81
N GLU A 60 6.65 -15.48 4.65
CA GLU A 60 6.38 -14.61 5.79
C GLU A 60 5.00 -14.86 6.39
N ILE A 61 4.91 -14.72 7.72
CA ILE A 61 3.66 -14.82 8.47
C ILE A 61 3.40 -13.48 9.14
N ILE A 62 2.26 -12.87 8.84
CA ILE A 62 1.83 -11.58 9.39
C ILE A 62 0.62 -11.81 10.29
N PHE A 63 0.76 -11.43 11.57
CA PHE A 63 -0.35 -11.42 12.50
C PHE A 63 -1.06 -10.07 12.43
N THR A 64 -2.36 -10.07 12.17
CA THR A 64 -3.15 -8.85 12.03
C THR A 64 -4.36 -8.81 12.96
N ASP A 65 -4.90 -7.61 13.18
CA ASP A 65 -6.17 -7.41 13.86
C ASP A 65 -7.38 -7.71 12.95
N LYS A 66 -8.60 -7.38 13.40
CA LYS A 66 -9.82 -7.57 12.59
C LYS A 66 -9.92 -6.60 11.41
N SER A 67 -9.19 -5.50 11.46
CA SER A 67 -9.14 -4.44 10.45
C SER A 67 -7.98 -4.62 9.47
N GLY A 68 -7.14 -5.64 9.65
CA GLY A 68 -5.96 -5.92 8.82
C GLY A 68 -4.68 -5.23 9.31
N GLU A 69 -4.70 -4.53 10.44
CA GLU A 69 -3.51 -3.86 11.00
C GLU A 69 -2.49 -4.90 11.52
N PRO A 70 -1.22 -4.88 11.06
CA PRO A 70 -0.19 -5.82 11.53
C PRO A 70 0.24 -5.57 12.98
N PHE A 71 0.20 -6.61 13.81
CA PHE A 71 0.75 -6.63 15.18
C PHE A 71 2.15 -7.23 15.26
N GLY A 72 2.46 -8.17 14.37
CA GLY A 72 3.71 -8.92 14.44
C GLY A 72 3.98 -9.67 13.15
N ARG A 73 5.26 -9.96 12.91
CA ARG A 73 5.72 -10.72 11.76
C ARG A 73 6.64 -11.83 12.23
N VAL A 74 6.45 -13.02 11.68
CA VAL A 74 7.42 -14.13 11.78
C VAL A 74 8.00 -14.35 10.40
N TRP A 75 9.31 -14.43 10.34
CA TRP A 75 10.06 -14.57 9.10
C TRP A 75 11.37 -15.32 9.36
N SER A 76 12.00 -15.79 8.29
CA SER A 76 13.25 -16.53 8.37
C SER A 76 14.41 -15.66 8.89
N PRO A 77 15.31 -16.19 9.74
CA PRO A 77 16.52 -15.48 10.14
C PRO A 77 17.56 -15.44 9.01
N LYS A 78 17.35 -16.18 7.91
CA LYS A 78 18.20 -16.11 6.72
C LYS A 78 18.21 -14.67 6.20
N TYR A 79 19.38 -14.19 5.82
CA TYR A 79 19.50 -12.86 5.25
C TYR A 79 18.81 -12.80 3.89
N GLY A 80 17.57 -12.29 3.85
CA GLY A 80 16.88 -12.01 2.58
C GLY A 80 17.56 -10.91 1.76
N SER A 81 18.35 -10.05 2.40
CA SER A 81 19.16 -9.01 1.73
C SER A 81 20.62 -9.08 2.18
N ILE A 82 21.54 -9.06 1.23
CA ILE A 82 22.98 -9.04 1.47
C ILE A 82 23.36 -7.74 2.22
N SER A 83 24.26 -7.80 3.21
CA SER A 83 24.67 -6.63 4.00
C SER A 83 25.22 -5.47 3.17
N SER A 84 25.83 -5.78 2.01
CA SER A 84 26.26 -4.81 1.02
C SER A 84 25.10 -3.98 0.47
N ILE A 85 23.94 -4.60 0.20
CA ILE A 85 22.74 -3.93 -0.31
C ILE A 85 22.22 -2.92 0.73
N ARG A 86 22.14 -3.31 2.01
CA ARG A 86 21.68 -2.42 3.09
C ARG A 86 22.59 -1.20 3.26
N LYS A 87 23.92 -1.42 3.22
CA LYS A 87 24.90 -0.32 3.24
C LYS A 87 24.74 0.58 2.00
N GLY A 88 24.50 -0.02 0.83
CA GLY A 88 24.23 0.69 -0.41
C GLY A 88 22.97 1.57 -0.32
N GLN A 89 21.88 1.06 0.25
CA GLN A 89 20.64 1.83 0.46
C GLN A 89 20.89 3.06 1.35
N LEU A 90 21.65 2.89 2.46
CA LEU A 90 22.00 4.02 3.31
C LEU A 90 22.89 5.04 2.58
N ALA A 91 23.93 4.57 1.88
CA ALA A 91 24.79 5.45 1.09
C ALA A 91 24.00 6.21 0.01
N PHE A 92 23.06 5.53 -0.65
CA PHE A 92 22.17 6.11 -1.65
C PHE A 92 21.35 7.26 -1.07
N THR A 93 20.82 7.17 0.16
CA THR A 93 20.03 8.28 0.74
C THR A 93 20.78 9.61 0.87
N PHE A 94 22.11 9.58 0.85
CA PHE A 94 22.98 10.77 0.87
C PHE A 94 23.55 11.14 -0.50
N SER A 95 23.02 10.57 -1.59
CA SER A 95 23.43 10.90 -2.96
C SER A 95 22.42 11.78 -3.69
N LYS A 96 22.89 12.48 -4.73
CA LYS A 96 22.02 13.21 -5.68
C LYS A 96 21.07 12.28 -6.43
N ASP A 97 21.47 11.03 -6.66
CA ASP A 97 20.62 10.06 -7.34
C ASP A 97 19.36 9.76 -6.52
N ALA A 98 19.44 9.77 -5.19
CA ALA A 98 18.25 9.63 -4.34
C ALA A 98 17.31 10.83 -4.46
N VAL A 99 17.83 12.04 -4.66
CA VAL A 99 17.03 13.25 -4.92
C VAL A 99 16.24 13.09 -6.21
N GLU A 100 16.90 12.70 -7.31
CA GLU A 100 16.21 12.50 -8.58
C GLU A 100 15.23 11.31 -8.53
N TRP A 101 15.59 10.25 -7.81
CA TRP A 101 14.73 9.09 -7.62
C TRP A 101 13.43 9.45 -6.88
N ILE A 102 13.51 10.15 -5.74
CA ILE A 102 12.29 10.51 -4.99
C ILE A 102 11.43 11.52 -5.75
N LYS A 103 12.04 12.48 -6.48
CA LYS A 103 11.32 13.38 -7.38
C LYS A 103 10.55 12.59 -8.44
N SER A 104 11.18 11.58 -9.04
CA SER A 104 10.55 10.73 -10.05
C SER A 104 9.34 9.97 -9.52
N ILE A 105 9.41 9.44 -8.29
CA ILE A 105 8.31 8.72 -7.64
C ILE A 105 7.11 9.65 -7.43
N ILE A 106 7.34 10.84 -6.87
CA ILE A 106 6.25 11.78 -6.59
C ILE A 106 5.64 12.30 -7.90
N MET A 107 6.46 12.64 -8.89
CA MET A 107 5.97 13.02 -10.21
C MET A 107 5.16 11.90 -10.87
N LYS A 108 5.57 10.63 -10.71
CA LYS A 108 4.85 9.48 -11.24
C LYS A 108 3.52 9.25 -10.53
N LYS A 109 3.47 9.46 -9.21
CA LYS A 109 2.21 9.46 -8.45
C LYS A 109 1.23 10.50 -9.02
N ILE A 110 1.68 11.74 -9.21
CA ILE A 110 0.84 12.82 -9.75
C ILE A 110 0.40 12.51 -11.20
N GLU A 111 1.29 11.97 -12.02
CA GLU A 111 0.97 11.56 -13.38
C GLU A 111 -0.10 10.46 -13.42
N ASN A 112 0.00 9.45 -12.54
CA ASN A 112 -1.02 8.40 -12.45
C ASN A 112 -2.36 8.94 -11.92
N GLN A 113 -2.34 9.93 -11.03
CA GLN A 113 -3.52 10.64 -10.55
C GLN A 113 -4.22 11.42 -11.68
N GLN A 114 -3.45 12.16 -12.49
CA GLN A 114 -3.94 12.83 -13.69
C GLN A 114 -4.53 11.82 -14.68
N ALA A 115 -3.81 10.72 -14.95
CA ALA A 115 -4.25 9.68 -15.86
C ALA A 115 -5.60 9.08 -15.43
N LEU A 116 -5.78 8.75 -14.15
CA LEU A 116 -7.06 8.24 -13.66
C LEU A 116 -8.19 9.24 -13.86
N ILE A 117 -7.99 10.52 -13.51
CA ILE A 117 -9.02 11.55 -13.70
C ILE A 117 -9.40 11.68 -15.18
N LEU A 118 -8.42 11.63 -16.09
CA LEU A 118 -8.65 11.74 -17.53
C LEU A 118 -9.35 10.52 -18.14
N THR A 119 -9.40 9.39 -17.43
CA THR A 119 -10.19 8.22 -17.87
C THR A 119 -11.67 8.31 -17.50
N MET A 120 -12.07 9.26 -16.66
CA MET A 120 -13.46 9.42 -16.24
C MET A 120 -14.31 10.05 -17.34
N GLU A 121 -15.54 9.59 -17.50
CA GLU A 121 -16.47 10.14 -18.48
C GLU A 121 -16.95 11.54 -18.07
N ILE A 122 -16.87 12.50 -19.00
CA ILE A 122 -17.28 13.88 -18.80
C ILE A 122 -18.46 14.16 -19.74
N ASN A 123 -19.61 14.48 -19.16
CA ASN A 123 -20.87 14.63 -19.89
C ASN A 123 -21.32 16.10 -20.04
N ASP A 124 -20.60 17.04 -19.42
CA ASP A 124 -20.96 18.46 -19.44
C ASP A 124 -19.74 19.39 -19.35
N PHE A 125 -19.89 20.59 -19.92
CA PHE A 125 -18.82 21.60 -20.01
C PHE A 125 -18.39 22.16 -18.64
N LYS A 126 -19.27 22.16 -17.63
CA LYS A 126 -18.91 22.67 -16.30
C LYS A 126 -17.97 21.70 -15.61
N THR A 127 -18.26 20.40 -15.67
CA THR A 127 -17.39 19.33 -15.16
C THR A 127 -16.05 19.33 -15.89
N GLU A 128 -16.06 19.47 -17.22
CA GLU A 128 -14.84 19.55 -18.03
C GLU A 128 -13.90 20.68 -17.56
N ASN A 129 -14.44 21.87 -17.31
CA ASN A 129 -13.65 23.00 -16.83
C ASN A 129 -13.04 22.77 -15.43
N LEU A 130 -13.79 22.14 -14.52
CA LEU A 130 -13.28 21.81 -13.18
C LEU A 130 -12.14 20.79 -13.26
N VAL A 131 -12.30 19.75 -14.09
CA VAL A 131 -11.29 18.72 -14.33
C VAL A 131 -10.04 19.33 -14.95
N ASN A 132 -10.17 20.10 -16.03
CA ASN A 132 -9.04 20.77 -16.69
C ASN A 132 -8.27 21.69 -15.72
N LYS A 133 -8.99 22.42 -14.86
CA LYS A 133 -8.36 23.23 -13.80
C LYS A 133 -7.58 22.37 -12.81
N ALA A 134 -8.11 21.23 -12.39
CA ALA A 134 -7.40 20.31 -11.49
C ALA A 134 -6.15 19.72 -12.17
N ILE A 135 -6.27 19.23 -13.40
CA ILE A 135 -5.16 18.67 -14.18
C ILE A 135 -4.03 19.68 -14.36
N ASN A 136 -4.35 20.93 -14.72
CA ASN A 136 -3.35 21.99 -14.87
C ASN A 136 -2.63 22.30 -13.55
N ARG A 137 -3.37 22.36 -12.43
CA ARG A 137 -2.75 22.56 -11.11
C ARG A 137 -1.86 21.40 -10.69
N LEU A 138 -2.24 20.16 -11.01
CA LEU A 138 -1.40 18.99 -10.76
C LEU A 138 -0.11 19.06 -11.58
N GLU A 139 -0.20 19.49 -12.85
CA GLU A 139 0.97 19.68 -13.71
C GLU A 139 1.90 20.79 -13.20
N ASP A 140 1.36 21.88 -12.65
CA ASP A 140 2.17 22.92 -12.00
C ASP A 140 3.00 22.37 -10.85
N TYR A 141 2.43 21.51 -9.99
CA TYR A 141 3.17 20.89 -8.90
C TYR A 141 4.20 19.89 -9.40
N ARG A 142 3.88 19.12 -10.45
CA ARG A 142 4.84 18.22 -11.11
C ARG A 142 6.04 19.00 -11.66
N ASN A 143 5.80 20.14 -12.29
CA ASN A 143 6.86 21.03 -12.78
C ASN A 143 7.68 21.65 -11.64
N LYS A 144 7.05 22.09 -10.54
CA LYS A 144 7.76 22.57 -9.34
C LYS A 144 8.67 21.49 -8.76
N ILE A 145 8.19 20.25 -8.67
CA ILE A 145 9.00 19.10 -8.21
C ILE A 145 10.18 18.87 -9.15
N LYS A 146 9.96 18.90 -10.47
CA LYS A 146 11.00 18.67 -11.48
C LYS A 146 12.19 19.62 -11.35
N ILE A 147 11.92 20.91 -11.16
CA ILE A 147 12.95 21.95 -11.08
C ILE A 147 13.57 22.11 -9.69
N LEU A 148 13.05 21.40 -8.68
CA LEU A 148 13.58 21.46 -7.32
C LEU A 148 14.99 20.87 -7.27
N VAL A 149 15.89 21.60 -6.61
CA VAL A 149 17.30 21.24 -6.46
C VAL A 149 17.58 20.94 -4.98
N GLY A 150 18.31 19.85 -4.73
CA GLY A 150 18.84 19.49 -3.42
C GLY A 150 20.09 18.64 -3.62
N GLU A 151 21.03 18.71 -2.67
CA GLU A 151 22.23 17.87 -2.70
C GLU A 151 21.93 16.49 -2.11
N VAL A 152 21.09 16.47 -1.08
CA VAL A 152 20.57 15.25 -0.44
C VAL A 152 19.06 15.35 -0.21
N VAL A 153 18.40 14.21 0.00
CA VAL A 153 16.94 14.16 0.16
C VAL A 153 16.44 15.02 1.33
N SER A 154 17.22 15.11 2.42
CA SER A 154 16.84 15.91 3.59
C SER A 154 16.64 17.40 3.30
N ASP A 155 17.34 17.94 2.31
CA ASP A 155 17.29 19.37 1.96
C ASP A 155 15.91 19.75 1.40
N ILE A 156 15.29 18.81 0.69
CA ILE A 156 14.06 19.04 -0.07
C ILE A 156 12.85 18.30 0.49
N ALA A 157 13.06 17.36 1.42
CA ALA A 157 12.00 16.49 1.95
C ALA A 157 10.79 17.25 2.52
N PRO A 158 10.93 18.33 3.32
CA PRO A 158 9.77 19.09 3.80
C PRO A 158 8.95 19.70 2.67
N THR A 159 9.63 20.28 1.67
CA THR A 159 9.01 20.89 0.49
C THR A 159 8.28 19.86 -0.35
N LEU A 160 8.91 18.71 -0.61
CA LEU A 160 8.31 17.61 -1.35
C LEU A 160 7.03 17.09 -0.67
N ARG A 161 7.05 16.88 0.65
CA ARG A 161 5.85 16.47 1.41
C ARG A 161 4.74 17.51 1.32
N GLY A 162 5.09 18.80 1.39
CA GLY A 162 4.10 19.88 1.24
C GLY A 162 3.43 19.88 -0.13
N TRP A 163 4.20 19.77 -1.20
CA TRP A 163 3.67 19.77 -2.57
C TRP A 163 2.90 18.49 -2.91
N GLU A 164 3.40 17.34 -2.46
CA GLU A 164 2.71 16.05 -2.62
C GLU A 164 1.37 16.03 -1.87
N GLY A 165 1.30 16.63 -0.68
CA GLY A 165 0.06 16.76 0.07
C GLY A 165 -0.96 17.66 -0.63
N ILE A 166 -0.53 18.83 -1.14
CA ILE A 166 -1.42 19.72 -1.89
C ILE A 166 -1.90 19.07 -3.19
N ALA A 167 -1.01 18.39 -3.93
CA ALA A 167 -1.38 17.66 -5.13
C ALA A 167 -2.39 16.54 -4.82
N SER A 168 -2.20 15.80 -3.72
CA SER A 168 -3.15 14.78 -3.28
C SER A 168 -4.53 15.36 -2.94
N ASN A 169 -4.60 16.53 -2.29
CA ASN A 169 -5.88 17.20 -2.03
C ASN A 169 -6.58 17.59 -3.34
N ILE A 170 -5.87 18.20 -4.29
CA ILE A 170 -6.43 18.57 -5.60
C ILE A 170 -6.97 17.33 -6.34
N TYR A 171 -6.22 16.23 -6.29
CA TYR A 171 -6.63 14.97 -6.91
C TYR A 171 -7.92 14.42 -6.28
N PHE A 172 -8.01 14.34 -4.95
CA PHE A 172 -9.19 13.81 -4.28
C PHE A 172 -10.42 14.72 -4.44
N ASP A 173 -10.22 16.05 -4.45
CA ASP A 173 -11.29 17.01 -4.77
C ASP A 173 -11.83 16.80 -6.19
N ALA A 174 -10.96 16.54 -7.16
CA ALA A 174 -11.36 16.25 -8.53
C ALA A 174 -12.03 14.88 -8.65
N LEU A 175 -11.54 13.86 -7.95
CA LEU A 175 -12.14 12.52 -7.91
C LEU A 175 -13.57 12.56 -7.35
N ASN A 176 -13.80 13.37 -6.31
CA ASN A 176 -15.12 13.56 -5.70
C ASN A 176 -16.20 14.04 -6.68
N ILE A 177 -15.85 14.68 -7.80
CA ILE A 177 -16.81 15.11 -8.82
C ILE A 177 -17.51 13.91 -9.46
N PHE A 178 -16.81 12.78 -9.58
CA PHE A 178 -17.28 11.57 -10.24
C PHE A 178 -17.94 10.57 -9.28
N LEU A 179 -17.85 10.81 -7.97
CA LEU A 179 -18.47 9.95 -6.97
C LEU A 179 -19.96 10.29 -6.80
N PRO A 180 -20.84 9.28 -6.64
CA PRO A 180 -22.21 9.51 -6.20
C PRO A 180 -22.24 10.25 -4.84
N GLU A 181 -23.28 11.04 -4.59
CA GLU A 181 -23.38 11.88 -3.38
C GLU A 181 -23.16 11.11 -2.07
N GLU A 182 -23.65 9.87 -1.99
CA GLU A 182 -23.49 9.00 -0.80
C GLU A 182 -22.05 8.55 -0.53
N TYR A 183 -21.17 8.63 -1.54
CA TYR A 183 -19.75 8.24 -1.44
C TYR A 183 -18.80 9.46 -1.48
N LYS A 184 -19.31 10.68 -1.60
CA LYS A 184 -18.46 11.88 -1.53
C LYS A 184 -17.91 12.04 -0.11
N PHE A 185 -16.70 12.56 -0.03
CA PHE A 185 -16.00 12.77 1.23
C PHE A 185 -15.35 14.15 1.27
N GLU A 186 -15.33 14.81 2.43
CA GLU A 186 -14.79 16.17 2.54
C GLU A 186 -13.27 16.22 2.38
N LYS A 187 -12.56 15.23 2.94
CA LYS A 187 -11.10 15.13 2.91
C LYS A 187 -10.64 13.70 3.12
N ARG A 188 -9.41 13.39 2.70
CA ARG A 188 -8.79 12.09 2.98
C ARG A 188 -8.55 11.93 4.49
N SER A 189 -9.09 10.87 5.10
CA SER A 189 -8.92 10.54 6.53
C SER A 189 -8.47 9.09 6.74
N GLN A 190 -7.37 8.89 7.45
CA GLN A 190 -6.83 7.55 7.72
C GLN A 190 -7.42 6.92 9.00
N ARG A 191 -7.34 7.61 10.15
CA ARG A 191 -7.81 7.04 11.43
C ARG A 191 -8.46 8.13 12.32
N PRO A 192 -9.78 8.08 12.58
CA PRO A 192 -10.77 7.17 12.00
C PRO A 192 -11.15 7.56 10.56
N ALA A 193 -11.63 6.59 9.76
CA ALA A 193 -12.41 6.89 8.57
C ALA A 193 -13.82 7.28 9.01
N THR A 194 -14.31 8.44 8.56
CA THR A 194 -15.64 8.95 8.90
C THR A 194 -16.67 8.69 7.80
N ASP A 195 -16.24 8.17 6.66
CA ASP A 195 -17.04 7.90 5.48
C ASP A 195 -16.61 6.60 4.78
N ILE A 196 -17.49 6.09 3.93
CA ILE A 196 -17.35 4.79 3.26
C ILE A 196 -16.13 4.80 2.33
N THR A 197 -15.93 5.88 1.58
CA THR A 197 -14.85 5.99 0.59
C THR A 197 -13.48 5.96 1.25
N ASN A 198 -13.29 6.72 2.34
CA ASN A 198 -12.07 6.67 3.13
C ASN A 198 -11.85 5.28 3.75
N ALA A 199 -12.90 4.60 4.20
CA ALA A 199 -12.77 3.23 4.72
C ALA A 199 -12.29 2.26 3.64
N MET A 200 -12.88 2.32 2.43
CA MET A 200 -12.45 1.51 1.29
C MET A 200 -11.01 1.81 0.87
N LEU A 201 -10.63 3.09 0.78
CA LEU A 201 -9.26 3.50 0.45
C LEU A 201 -8.25 3.05 1.51
N ASN A 202 -8.59 3.17 2.80
CA ASN A 202 -7.73 2.70 3.90
C ASN A 202 -7.53 1.20 3.85
N TYR A 203 -8.59 0.44 3.60
CA TYR A 203 -8.50 -1.01 3.46
C TYR A 203 -7.65 -1.41 2.26
N GLY A 204 -7.88 -0.77 1.09
CA GLY A 204 -7.09 -1.01 -0.12
C GLY A 204 -5.60 -0.70 0.07
N TYR A 205 -5.27 0.42 0.72
CA TYR A 205 -3.87 0.74 1.06
C TYR A 205 -3.28 -0.11 2.19
N GLY A 206 -4.09 -0.80 2.98
CA GLY A 206 -3.62 -1.77 3.97
C GLY A 206 -3.23 -3.11 3.34
N ILE A 207 -3.83 -3.46 2.20
CA ILE A 207 -3.49 -4.66 1.43
C ILE A 207 -2.25 -4.43 0.55
N LEU A 208 -2.14 -3.24 -0.06
CA LEU A 208 -1.00 -2.86 -0.91
C LEU A 208 0.30 -2.70 -0.11
#